data_AF-A0A1Y6BS71-F1
#
_entry.id   AF-A0A1Y6BS71-F1
#
_cell.length_a   1.000
_cell.length_b   1.000
_cell.length_c   1.000
_cell.angle_alpha   90.00
_cell.angle_beta   90.00
_cell.angle_gamma   90.00
#
_symmetry.space_group_name_H-M   'P 1'
#
loop_
_entity.id
_entity.type
_entity.pdbx_description
1 polymer ?
#
loop_
_entity_poly.entity_id
_entity_poly.type
_entity_poly.pdbx_seq_one_letter_code
_entity_poly.pdbx_strand_id
1 'polypeptide(L)'
;MLNFKNLLLVSTLLWQGSTALSQENHKGIRVGNGGDTIRCLASEANELEGLYTLDYLLTYMAMEHTQLASINSWDDSKDRILRKLKLDFPELYKSFHYFTETIGYSGIRRYYSWYGQTNPLIDIDDELILSNLPDNCKNEDGSLIQAVIRVPRSGGVDFEYDRNLINELKDHPLQYSFLMVHEWLWNFFLPEDIHNLRRVNYYLHSLDFEEASKSELHGDLEHYGLDYKRFSRRFTPVCQRSLAIRNQFEEIFRDSCEYIDANLMKDLDYRETEILLQDLPRLQVNDLVGLGHAFYVVIENSKLDLNRFHFESLFSLSRLSFYNSTLTFEKDTFTGRKLWVLKIIQSSLQSKDLANFVYFGEYLDLSRNNISDLSFVASSNMPNIGSLTVSSNDLEEVGDIFTMLPKLEALDLSMNPRLTPRPEFWTGLSQRDSVSRLVLSGTDLVDLDLSQVAIEKPSVRRLYLRDIPFEDYPKGIEKLITNGGLVFFSLQDQESQEKIEQGCLTFNITCEFE
;
A
#
# COMPACT_ATOMS: atom_id res chain seq x y z
N MET A 1 -10.06 -31.05 44.39
CA MET A 1 -8.97 -30.22 44.93
C MET A 1 -7.67 -31.01 44.82
N LEU A 2 -6.87 -30.70 43.80
CA LEU A 2 -5.52 -31.21 43.57
C LEU A 2 -4.65 -30.04 43.10
N ASN A 3 -3.41 -30.01 43.57
CA ASN A 3 -2.65 -28.80 43.92
C ASN A 3 -1.75 -28.33 42.74
N PHE A 4 -1.90 -27.07 42.34
CA PHE A 4 -1.34 -26.46 41.12
C PHE A 4 0.13 -25.97 41.24
N LYS A 5 0.91 -26.52 42.18
CA LYS A 5 2.25 -25.97 42.53
C LYS A 5 3.47 -26.71 41.95
N ASN A 6 3.29 -27.82 41.23
CA ASN A 6 4.42 -28.61 40.70
C ASN A 6 4.60 -28.57 39.18
N LEU A 7 3.81 -27.78 38.43
CA LEU A 7 4.01 -27.63 36.98
C LEU A 7 4.94 -26.46 36.58
N LEU A 8 5.35 -25.61 37.54
CA LEU A 8 6.09 -24.38 37.28
C LEU A 8 7.62 -24.48 37.49
N LEU A 9 8.12 -25.68 37.79
CA LEU A 9 9.55 -25.92 38.06
C LEU A 9 10.28 -26.72 36.97
N VAL A 10 9.57 -27.15 35.91
CA VAL A 10 10.18 -27.80 34.73
C VAL A 10 10.32 -26.84 33.54
N SER A 11 9.60 -25.71 33.52
CA SER A 11 9.70 -24.70 32.45
C SER A 11 10.86 -23.72 32.60
N THR A 12 11.42 -23.54 33.80
CA THR A 12 12.48 -22.56 34.09
C THR A 12 13.91 -23.08 33.94
N LEU A 13 14.10 -24.40 33.77
CA LEU A 13 15.41 -25.01 33.50
C LEU A 13 15.67 -25.32 32.02
N LEU A 14 14.69 -25.07 31.14
CA LEU A 14 14.85 -25.16 29.68
C LEU A 14 14.98 -23.79 28.99
N TRP A 15 15.06 -22.69 29.75
CA TRP A 15 15.08 -21.32 29.21
C TRP A 15 16.38 -20.54 29.45
N GLN A 16 17.43 -21.20 29.94
CA GLN A 16 18.79 -20.62 30.07
C GLN A 16 19.86 -21.33 29.21
N GLY A 17 19.43 -22.14 28.23
CA GLY A 17 20.34 -22.88 27.34
C GLY A 17 20.22 -22.56 25.84
N SER A 18 19.48 -21.51 25.44
CA SER A 18 19.08 -21.33 24.03
C SER A 18 19.51 -20.01 23.39
N THR A 19 20.42 -19.23 24.00
CA THR A 19 20.92 -17.97 23.41
C THR A 19 22.31 -18.06 22.76
N ALA A 20 22.82 -19.27 22.47
CA ALA A 20 24.16 -19.43 21.88
C ALA A 20 24.24 -20.34 20.63
N LEU A 21 23.13 -20.84 20.10
CA LEU A 21 23.13 -21.70 18.90
C LEU A 21 21.94 -21.41 17.99
N SER A 22 22.01 -20.33 17.21
CA SER A 22 21.14 -20.18 16.02
C SER A 22 21.81 -19.45 14.85
N GLN A 23 23.15 -19.43 14.80
CA GLN A 23 23.90 -18.89 13.66
C GLN A 23 24.33 -19.95 12.63
N GLU A 24 23.92 -21.20 12.78
CA GLU A 24 24.24 -22.24 11.79
C GLU A 24 22.99 -22.70 11.04
N ASN A 25 23.08 -22.60 9.71
CA ASN A 25 22.27 -23.27 8.69
C ASN A 25 20.89 -22.69 8.35
N HIS A 26 20.83 -21.40 8.02
CA HIS A 26 19.96 -20.96 6.92
C HIS A 26 20.72 -21.10 5.60
N LYS A 27 20.92 -22.36 5.16
CA LYS A 27 21.17 -22.67 3.74
C LYS A 27 19.85 -22.55 2.98
N GLY A 28 19.27 -21.35 2.98
CA GLY A 28 18.37 -20.96 1.91
C GLY A 28 19.17 -21.00 0.63
N ILE A 29 18.57 -21.52 -0.45
CA ILE A 29 19.19 -21.65 -1.76
C ILE A 29 19.78 -20.28 -2.14
N ARG A 30 21.10 -20.13 -1.98
CA ARG A 30 21.84 -18.97 -2.49
C ARG A 30 21.83 -19.14 -4.01
N VAL A 31 20.86 -18.53 -4.66
CA VAL A 31 20.88 -18.35 -6.10
C VAL A 31 21.92 -17.27 -6.40
N GLY A 32 22.92 -17.62 -7.21
CA GLY A 32 23.96 -16.71 -7.73
C GLY A 32 23.39 -15.71 -8.72
N ASN A 33 22.47 -14.86 -8.25
CA ASN A 33 21.78 -13.84 -9.06
C ASN A 33 22.14 -12.43 -8.60
N GLY A 34 23.34 -12.28 -8.06
CA GLY A 34 23.89 -10.99 -7.65
C GLY A 34 24.70 -10.38 -8.79
N GLY A 35 24.91 -9.08 -8.76
CA GLY A 35 25.72 -8.41 -9.76
C GLY A 35 27.20 -8.77 -9.61
N ASP A 36 27.77 -9.30 -10.69
CA ASP A 36 29.18 -9.67 -10.77
C ASP A 36 30.01 -8.62 -11.52
N THR A 37 31.27 -8.51 -11.12
CA THR A 37 32.24 -7.62 -11.73
C THR A 37 33.50 -8.40 -12.09
N ILE A 38 34.08 -8.08 -13.23
CA ILE A 38 35.32 -8.65 -13.73
C ILE A 38 36.37 -7.55 -13.83
N ARG A 39 37.60 -7.88 -13.48
CA ARG A 39 38.76 -7.03 -13.75
C ARG A 39 39.47 -7.51 -15.02
N CYS A 40 39.46 -6.70 -16.06
CA CYS A 40 40.22 -6.92 -17.29
C CYS A 40 41.60 -6.25 -17.17
N LEU A 41 42.65 -6.96 -17.58
CA LEU A 41 43.99 -6.41 -17.64
C LEU A 41 44.24 -5.75 -19.01
N ALA A 42 45.14 -4.77 -19.03
CA ALA A 42 45.63 -4.17 -20.27
C ALA A 42 46.14 -5.26 -21.22
N SER A 43 45.73 -5.18 -22.49
CA SER A 43 46.09 -6.15 -23.52
C SER A 43 46.17 -5.49 -24.88
N GLU A 44 47.01 -6.02 -25.75
CA GLU A 44 47.05 -5.60 -27.16
C GLU A 44 45.90 -6.20 -27.97
N ALA A 45 45.21 -7.22 -27.44
CA ALA A 45 44.15 -7.93 -28.15
C ALA A 45 42.82 -7.15 -28.21
N ASN A 46 42.56 -6.27 -27.24
CA ASN A 46 41.38 -5.40 -27.19
C ASN A 46 41.58 -4.23 -26.23
N GLU A 47 40.69 -3.25 -26.31
CA GLU A 47 40.75 -2.00 -25.55
C GLU A 47 40.18 -2.10 -24.11
N LEU A 48 39.77 -3.29 -23.65
CA LEU A 48 39.14 -3.44 -22.34
C LEU A 48 40.19 -3.50 -21.24
N GLU A 49 40.18 -2.51 -20.35
CA GLU A 49 41.09 -2.42 -19.19
C GLU A 49 40.33 -1.83 -18.00
N GLY A 50 40.44 -2.47 -16.83
CA GLY A 50 39.80 -2.03 -15.59
C GLY A 50 38.63 -2.90 -15.15
N LEU A 51 37.74 -2.34 -14.35
CA LEU A 51 36.57 -3.04 -13.82
C LEU A 51 35.37 -2.91 -14.75
N TYR A 52 34.71 -4.03 -15.02
CA TYR A 52 33.48 -4.09 -15.79
C TYR A 52 32.46 -4.98 -15.10
N THR A 53 31.19 -4.59 -15.14
CA THR A 53 30.12 -5.52 -14.79
C THR A 53 30.09 -6.67 -15.78
N LEU A 54 29.85 -7.89 -15.30
CA LEU A 54 29.77 -9.08 -16.17
C LEU A 54 28.72 -8.90 -17.27
N ASP A 55 27.58 -8.35 -16.88
CA ASP A 55 26.46 -8.05 -17.77
C ASP A 55 26.80 -7.07 -18.89
N TYR A 56 27.59 -6.03 -18.58
CA TYR A 56 28.10 -5.13 -19.61
C TYR A 56 28.94 -5.89 -20.62
N LEU A 57 29.93 -6.67 -20.17
CA LEU A 57 30.86 -7.37 -21.06
C LEU A 57 30.13 -8.36 -21.96
N LEU A 58 29.29 -9.22 -21.38
CA LEU A 58 28.56 -10.25 -22.12
C LEU A 58 27.62 -9.66 -23.16
N THR A 59 27.04 -8.49 -22.88
CA THR A 59 26.11 -7.84 -23.80
C THR A 59 26.84 -7.01 -24.84
N TYR A 60 27.91 -6.31 -24.46
CA TYR A 60 28.78 -5.54 -25.35
C TYR A 60 29.34 -6.41 -26.48
N MET A 61 29.71 -7.66 -26.18
CA MET A 61 30.17 -8.61 -27.20
C MET A 61 29.06 -9.14 -28.11
N ALA A 62 27.80 -9.10 -27.66
CA ALA A 62 26.66 -9.66 -28.38
C ALA A 62 25.86 -8.63 -29.19
N MET A 63 25.94 -7.34 -28.82
CA MET A 63 25.18 -6.26 -29.45
C MET A 63 26.07 -5.46 -30.38
N GLU A 64 26.16 -5.91 -31.63
CA GLU A 64 26.66 -5.07 -32.72
C GLU A 64 25.63 -3.93 -32.93
N HIS A 65 26.08 -2.68 -32.94
CA HIS A 65 25.36 -1.47 -33.40
C HIS A 65 24.63 -0.54 -32.41
N THR A 66 24.49 -0.87 -31.13
CA THR A 66 23.82 0.07 -30.18
C THR A 66 24.85 0.96 -29.47
N GLN A 67 24.76 2.28 -29.72
CA GLN A 67 25.63 3.27 -29.10
C GLN A 67 25.20 3.57 -27.67
N LEU A 68 26.10 3.40 -26.71
CA LEU A 68 25.87 3.75 -25.31
C LEU A 68 25.91 5.26 -25.08
N ALA A 69 25.05 5.72 -24.19
CA ALA A 69 25.06 7.11 -23.74
C ALA A 69 26.34 7.40 -22.94
N SER A 70 26.91 8.59 -23.14
CA SER A 70 28.03 9.05 -22.33
C SER A 70 27.54 9.38 -20.92
N ILE A 71 28.15 8.77 -19.90
CA ILE A 71 27.76 8.89 -18.50
C ILE A 71 28.95 9.42 -17.70
N ASN A 72 28.78 10.57 -17.05
CA ASN A 72 29.83 11.22 -16.27
C ASN A 72 29.77 10.90 -14.78
N SER A 73 28.62 10.45 -14.28
CA SER A 73 28.41 10.07 -12.89
C SER A 73 27.21 9.14 -12.76
N TRP A 74 27.06 8.50 -11.60
CA TRP A 74 25.84 7.76 -11.28
C TRP A 74 24.59 8.64 -11.39
N ASP A 75 24.63 9.85 -10.80
CA ASP A 75 23.48 10.74 -10.79
C ASP A 75 23.09 11.19 -12.21
N ASP A 76 24.08 11.39 -13.10
CA ASP A 76 23.86 11.68 -14.52
C ASP A 76 23.07 10.55 -15.21
N SER A 77 23.52 9.29 -15.07
CA SER A 77 22.81 8.15 -15.64
C SER A 77 21.41 7.95 -15.03
N LYS A 78 21.33 8.02 -13.70
CA LYS A 78 20.09 7.87 -12.93
C LYS A 78 19.06 8.91 -13.37
N ASP A 79 19.44 10.18 -13.42
CA ASP A 79 18.53 11.28 -13.78
C ASP A 79 18.10 11.21 -15.25
N ARG A 80 19.00 10.78 -16.15
CA ARG A 80 18.70 10.53 -17.56
C ARG A 80 17.63 9.45 -17.73
N ILE A 81 17.82 8.28 -17.09
CA ILE A 81 16.85 7.19 -17.12
C ILE A 81 15.53 7.60 -16.46
N LEU A 82 15.58 8.22 -15.27
CA LEU A 82 14.38 8.67 -14.55
C LEU A 82 13.58 9.69 -15.36
N ARG A 83 14.24 10.65 -16.03
CA ARG A 83 13.57 11.65 -16.85
C ARG A 83 12.81 11.00 -18.00
N LYS A 84 13.45 10.05 -18.70
CA LYS A 84 12.83 9.33 -19.82
C LYS A 84 11.65 8.49 -19.36
N LEU A 85 11.85 7.67 -18.32
CA LEU A 85 10.78 6.86 -17.75
C LEU A 85 9.64 7.74 -17.20
N LYS A 86 9.92 8.88 -16.56
CA LYS A 86 8.86 9.74 -16.01
C LYS A 86 7.92 10.25 -17.10
N LEU A 87 8.47 10.60 -18.26
CA LEU A 87 7.72 11.15 -19.38
C LEU A 87 6.95 10.05 -20.11
N ASP A 88 7.66 8.99 -20.48
CA ASP A 88 7.18 8.00 -21.44
C ASP A 88 6.66 6.73 -20.78
N PHE A 89 7.09 6.43 -19.54
CA PHE A 89 6.78 5.20 -18.82
C PHE A 89 6.60 5.36 -17.28
N PRO A 90 5.55 6.07 -16.82
CA PRO A 90 5.40 6.47 -15.42
C PRO A 90 5.36 5.32 -14.39
N GLU A 91 4.97 4.13 -14.80
CA GLU A 91 4.94 2.92 -13.96
C GLU A 91 6.36 2.44 -13.63
N LEU A 92 7.20 2.29 -14.66
CA LEU A 92 8.61 1.92 -14.49
C LEU A 92 9.37 3.01 -13.72
N TYR A 93 9.07 4.29 -13.98
CA TYR A 93 9.65 5.42 -13.26
C TYR A 93 9.49 5.28 -11.76
N LYS A 94 8.29 4.98 -11.26
CA LYS A 94 8.04 4.89 -9.81
C LYS A 94 8.85 3.76 -9.17
N SER A 95 8.90 2.60 -9.84
CA SER A 95 9.66 1.45 -9.38
C SER A 95 11.16 1.78 -9.33
N PHE A 96 11.70 2.34 -10.41
CA PHE A 96 13.12 2.70 -10.48
C PHE A 96 13.47 3.80 -9.48
N HIS A 97 12.67 4.87 -9.41
CA HIS A 97 12.85 5.97 -8.47
C HIS A 97 12.90 5.45 -7.03
N TYR A 98 11.90 4.66 -6.63
CA TYR A 98 11.85 4.08 -5.28
C TYR A 98 13.07 3.21 -5.00
N PHE A 99 13.48 2.34 -5.94
CA PHE A 99 14.70 1.55 -5.81
C PHE A 99 15.94 2.45 -5.58
N THR A 100 16.13 3.47 -6.41
CA THR A 100 17.31 4.35 -6.32
C THR A 100 17.38 5.14 -5.02
N GLU A 101 16.23 5.57 -4.48
CA GLU A 101 16.12 6.26 -3.18
C GLU A 101 16.47 5.37 -1.97
N THR A 102 16.57 4.06 -2.17
CA THR A 102 16.98 3.11 -1.13
C THR A 102 18.45 2.75 -1.16
N ILE A 103 19.19 3.08 -2.23
CA ILE A 103 20.60 2.72 -2.35
C ILE A 103 21.40 3.35 -1.19
N GLY A 104 22.12 2.49 -0.46
CA GLY A 104 22.90 2.90 0.72
C GLY A 104 22.09 3.03 2.02
N TYR A 105 20.76 2.89 1.98
CA TYR A 105 19.93 2.84 3.19
C TYR A 105 19.94 1.44 3.80
N SER A 106 20.24 1.34 5.10
CA SER A 106 20.11 0.10 5.88
C SER A 106 18.93 0.20 6.84
N GLY A 107 18.07 -0.83 6.87
CA GLY A 107 16.96 -0.91 7.81
C GLY A 107 15.75 -1.70 7.33
N ILE A 108 15.06 -2.34 8.27
CA ILE A 108 13.98 -3.32 8.02
C ILE A 108 12.66 -2.67 7.52
N ARG A 109 12.55 -1.33 7.61
CA ARG A 109 11.31 -0.59 7.29
C ARG A 109 11.06 -0.41 5.80
N ARG A 110 12.09 -0.47 4.96
CA ARG A 110 11.94 -0.31 3.50
C ARG A 110 11.86 -1.68 2.83
N TYR A 111 11.40 -1.72 1.59
CA TYR A 111 11.41 -2.97 0.82
C TYR A 111 12.83 -3.36 0.41
N TYR A 112 13.68 -2.39 0.09
CA TYR A 112 15.10 -2.61 -0.21
C TYR A 112 15.97 -2.10 0.95
N SER A 113 16.95 -2.89 1.36
CA SER A 113 17.97 -2.47 2.32
C SER A 113 19.36 -2.87 1.83
N TRP A 114 20.35 -2.04 2.10
CA TRP A 114 21.71 -2.19 1.58
C TRP A 114 22.72 -2.29 2.72
N TYR A 115 23.49 -3.37 2.76
CA TYR A 115 24.48 -3.67 3.78
C TYR A 115 25.87 -3.79 3.15
N GLY A 116 26.69 -2.76 3.34
CA GLY A 116 28.06 -2.77 2.83
C GLY A 116 28.96 -3.63 3.71
N GLN A 117 29.48 -4.70 3.14
CA GLN A 117 30.45 -5.61 3.74
C GLN A 117 31.88 -5.08 3.55
N THR A 118 32.75 -5.36 4.52
CA THR A 118 34.19 -5.03 4.45
C THR A 118 35.04 -6.16 3.90
N ASN A 119 34.51 -7.38 3.91
CA ASN A 119 35.16 -8.55 3.34
C ASN A 119 34.60 -8.81 1.94
N PRO A 120 35.41 -9.36 1.02
CA PRO A 120 34.93 -9.81 -0.28
C PRO A 120 33.76 -10.75 -0.11
N LEU A 121 32.75 -10.60 -0.96
CA LEU A 121 31.65 -11.54 -1.03
C LEU A 121 32.18 -12.85 -1.66
N ILE A 122 31.83 -13.98 -1.06
CA ILE A 122 32.31 -15.30 -1.52
C ILE A 122 31.61 -15.64 -2.83
N ASP A 123 32.43 -15.89 -3.86
CA ASP A 123 32.06 -16.32 -5.21
C ASP A 123 31.21 -17.61 -5.17
N ILE A 124 30.19 -17.66 -6.03
CA ILE A 124 29.31 -18.82 -6.16
C ILE A 124 29.39 -19.26 -7.62
N ASP A 125 30.05 -20.39 -7.84
CA ASP A 125 30.43 -21.03 -9.12
C ASP A 125 29.48 -20.79 -10.32
N ASP A 126 29.72 -19.71 -11.06
CA ASP A 126 29.18 -19.45 -12.41
C ASP A 126 30.22 -19.79 -13.50
N GLU A 127 30.99 -20.87 -13.28
CA GLU A 127 32.17 -21.26 -14.07
C GLU A 127 31.89 -21.47 -15.58
N LEU A 128 30.64 -21.72 -15.97
CA LEU A 128 30.24 -21.89 -17.37
C LEU A 128 30.23 -20.59 -18.18
N ILE A 129 30.27 -19.41 -17.53
CA ILE A 129 30.23 -18.11 -18.22
C ILE A 129 31.62 -17.65 -18.67
N LEU A 130 32.69 -18.15 -18.03
CA LEU A 130 34.07 -17.74 -18.30
C LEU A 130 34.53 -18.01 -19.74
N SER A 131 33.93 -19.00 -20.44
CA SER A 131 34.29 -19.32 -21.82
C SER A 131 34.02 -18.17 -22.79
N ASN A 132 33.06 -17.30 -22.48
CA ASN A 132 32.59 -16.24 -23.37
C ASN A 132 33.34 -14.91 -23.19
N LEU A 133 34.21 -14.79 -22.19
CA LEU A 133 34.93 -13.54 -21.91
C LEU A 133 36.10 -13.31 -22.90
N PRO A 134 36.59 -12.07 -23.05
CA PRO A 134 37.86 -11.81 -23.73
C PRO A 134 39.04 -12.38 -22.95
N ASP A 135 40.12 -12.80 -23.64
CA ASP A 135 41.22 -13.52 -23.01
C ASP A 135 41.95 -12.71 -21.90
N ASN A 136 42.03 -11.39 -22.04
CA ASN A 136 42.59 -10.50 -21.00
C ASN A 136 41.68 -10.29 -19.78
N CYS A 137 40.47 -10.83 -19.83
CA CYS A 137 39.50 -10.86 -18.73
C CYS A 137 39.32 -12.29 -18.17
N LYS A 138 40.07 -13.29 -18.65
CA LYS A 138 39.95 -14.72 -18.29
C LYS A 138 41.01 -15.25 -17.31
N ASN A 139 41.93 -14.42 -16.82
CA ASN A 139 43.15 -14.90 -16.15
C ASN A 139 42.88 -15.66 -14.82
N GLU A 140 43.83 -16.53 -14.41
CA GLU A 140 43.81 -17.24 -13.12
C GLU A 140 43.71 -16.29 -11.90
N ASP A 141 44.15 -15.03 -12.05
CA ASP A 141 44.02 -13.94 -11.07
C ASP A 141 42.94 -12.89 -11.43
N GLY A 142 42.29 -13.04 -12.59
CA GLY A 142 41.22 -12.18 -13.11
C GLY A 142 39.88 -12.54 -12.47
N SER A 143 39.83 -12.45 -11.13
CA SER A 143 38.72 -12.89 -10.32
C SER A 143 37.41 -12.27 -10.83
N LEU A 144 36.46 -13.14 -11.20
CA LEU A 144 35.05 -12.80 -11.07
C LEU A 144 34.84 -12.39 -9.61
N ILE A 145 34.34 -11.18 -9.36
CA ILE A 145 34.10 -10.66 -8.03
C ILE A 145 32.61 -10.39 -7.91
N GLN A 146 31.97 -11.07 -6.97
CA GLN A 146 30.59 -10.77 -6.60
C GLN A 146 30.54 -9.37 -5.97
N ALA A 147 29.92 -8.40 -6.65
CA ALA A 147 29.80 -7.03 -6.15
C ALA A 147 28.62 -6.86 -5.22
N VAL A 148 27.50 -7.52 -5.53
CA VAL A 148 26.25 -7.46 -4.77
C VAL A 148 25.66 -8.86 -4.68
N ILE A 149 25.15 -9.26 -3.52
CA ILE A 149 24.33 -10.46 -3.32
C ILE A 149 22.92 -10.01 -2.94
N ARG A 150 21.93 -10.58 -3.62
CA ARG A 150 20.51 -10.39 -3.30
C ARG A 150 20.09 -11.47 -2.31
N VAL A 151 19.69 -11.06 -1.11
CA VAL A 151 19.17 -11.93 -0.06
C VAL A 151 17.67 -11.65 0.09
N PRO A 152 16.80 -12.53 -0.45
CA PRO A 152 15.36 -12.41 -0.22
C PRO A 152 15.08 -12.47 1.28
N ARG A 153 14.23 -11.58 1.76
CA ARG A 153 13.73 -11.63 3.14
C ARG A 153 12.22 -11.50 3.15
N SER A 154 11.61 -11.89 4.26
CA SER A 154 10.23 -11.49 4.50
C SER A 154 10.17 -9.95 4.43
N GLY A 155 9.30 -9.39 3.61
CA GLY A 155 9.12 -7.95 3.50
C GLY A 155 9.92 -7.25 2.41
N GLY A 156 10.81 -7.92 1.68
CA GLY A 156 11.73 -7.22 0.80
C GLY A 156 12.98 -7.98 0.38
N VAL A 157 13.99 -7.24 -0.06
CA VAL A 157 15.27 -7.75 -0.50
C VAL A 157 16.38 -6.98 0.20
N ASP A 158 17.29 -7.72 0.80
CA ASP A 158 18.53 -7.17 1.33
C ASP A 158 19.64 -7.34 0.28
N PHE A 159 20.37 -6.27 0.03
CA PHE A 159 21.53 -6.24 -0.85
C PHE A 159 22.77 -6.19 0.01
N GLU A 160 23.50 -7.29 0.09
CA GLU A 160 24.83 -7.32 0.69
C GLU A 160 25.84 -6.97 -0.40
N TYR A 161 26.68 -5.97 -0.21
CA TYR A 161 27.61 -5.52 -1.26
C TYR A 161 29.02 -5.34 -0.74
N ASP A 162 30.03 -5.57 -1.58
CA ASP A 162 31.42 -5.24 -1.25
C ASP A 162 31.61 -3.72 -1.30
N ARG A 163 31.87 -3.10 -0.15
CA ARG A 163 31.97 -1.64 -0.05
C ARG A 163 33.16 -1.08 -0.83
N ASN A 164 34.29 -1.79 -0.86
CA ASN A 164 35.48 -1.32 -1.54
C ASN A 164 35.29 -1.39 -3.04
N LEU A 165 34.73 -2.51 -3.54
CA LEU A 165 34.45 -2.68 -4.96
C LEU A 165 33.38 -1.69 -5.45
N ILE A 166 32.31 -1.48 -4.69
CA ILE A 166 31.29 -0.47 -5.05
C ILE A 166 31.88 0.94 -5.09
N ASN A 167 32.82 1.28 -4.19
CA ASN A 167 33.50 2.57 -4.23
C ASN A 167 34.40 2.70 -5.47
N GLU A 168 35.13 1.64 -5.84
CA GLU A 168 35.95 1.64 -7.06
C GLU A 168 35.07 1.73 -8.32
N LEU A 169 33.95 1.01 -8.38
CA LEU A 169 33.00 1.09 -9.50
C LEU A 169 32.41 2.48 -9.68
N LYS A 170 32.24 3.27 -8.60
CA LYS A 170 31.76 4.66 -8.72
C LYS A 170 32.72 5.56 -9.50
N ASP A 171 34.01 5.22 -9.55
CA ASP A 171 35.01 5.88 -10.40
C ASP A 171 34.87 5.47 -11.88
N HIS A 172 34.04 4.45 -12.16
CA HIS A 172 33.61 4.00 -13.49
C HIS A 172 32.09 4.13 -13.65
N PRO A 173 31.55 5.36 -13.80
CA PRO A 173 30.12 5.66 -13.69
C PRO A 173 29.18 4.77 -14.52
N LEU A 174 29.58 4.44 -15.76
CA LEU A 174 28.83 3.55 -16.64
C LEU A 174 28.68 2.16 -16.01
N GLN A 175 29.76 1.59 -15.49
CA GLN A 175 29.76 0.25 -14.90
C GLN A 175 28.97 0.21 -13.60
N TYR A 176 29.12 1.23 -12.74
CA TYR A 176 28.28 1.34 -11.56
C TYR A 176 26.79 1.46 -11.91
N SER A 177 26.46 2.23 -12.95
CA SER A 177 25.08 2.35 -13.42
C SER A 177 24.52 1.01 -13.92
N PHE A 178 25.29 0.28 -14.74
CA PHE A 178 24.90 -1.06 -15.21
C PHE A 178 24.62 -2.01 -14.04
N LEU A 179 25.45 -1.98 -12.99
CA LEU A 179 25.26 -2.79 -11.80
C LEU A 179 23.96 -2.41 -11.07
N MET A 180 23.73 -1.13 -10.79
CA MET A 180 22.54 -0.70 -10.04
C MET A 180 21.24 -0.98 -10.83
N VAL A 181 21.25 -0.76 -12.14
CA VAL A 181 20.09 -1.05 -13.00
C VAL A 181 19.87 -2.55 -13.13
N HIS A 182 20.92 -3.38 -13.20
CA HIS A 182 20.82 -4.83 -13.14
C HIS A 182 20.07 -5.31 -11.90
N GLU A 183 20.48 -4.83 -10.71
CA GLU A 183 19.86 -5.18 -9.43
C GLU A 183 18.37 -4.81 -9.36
N TRP A 184 18.00 -3.69 -9.98
CA TRP A 184 16.61 -3.27 -10.13
C TRP A 184 15.84 -4.13 -11.13
N LEU A 185 16.45 -4.49 -12.26
CA LEU A 185 15.78 -5.23 -13.33
C LEU A 185 15.40 -6.65 -12.91
N TRP A 186 16.11 -7.24 -11.96
CA TRP A 186 15.72 -8.50 -11.34
C TRP A 186 14.34 -8.50 -10.67
N ASN A 187 13.70 -7.34 -10.47
CA ASN A 187 12.30 -7.30 -10.06
C ASN A 187 11.33 -7.71 -11.18
N PHE A 188 11.78 -7.73 -12.43
CA PHE A 188 10.96 -7.99 -13.62
C PHE A 188 11.32 -9.28 -14.35
N PHE A 189 12.49 -9.87 -14.06
CA PHE A 189 13.00 -11.06 -14.74
C PHE A 189 13.15 -12.22 -13.78
N LEU A 190 12.91 -13.43 -14.29
CA LEU A 190 13.23 -14.68 -13.60
C LEU A 190 14.68 -15.09 -13.92
N PRO A 191 15.31 -15.97 -13.14
CA PRO A 191 16.69 -16.42 -13.39
C PRO A 191 16.91 -16.96 -14.81
N GLU A 192 15.93 -17.68 -15.36
CA GLU A 192 15.94 -18.19 -16.74
C GLU A 192 15.90 -17.09 -17.82
N ASP A 193 15.49 -15.87 -17.48
CA ASP A 193 15.38 -14.73 -18.39
C ASP A 193 16.64 -13.82 -18.37
N ILE A 194 17.77 -14.28 -17.84
CA ILE A 194 18.99 -13.45 -17.65
C ILE A 194 19.47 -12.75 -18.94
N HIS A 195 19.33 -13.40 -20.10
CA HIS A 195 19.70 -12.78 -21.38
C HIS A 195 18.79 -11.59 -21.75
N ASN A 196 17.51 -11.66 -21.40
CA ASN A 196 16.55 -10.58 -21.61
C ASN A 196 16.83 -9.42 -20.66
N LEU A 197 17.11 -9.72 -19.39
CA LEU A 197 17.55 -8.73 -18.40
C LEU A 197 18.76 -7.94 -18.92
N ARG A 198 19.80 -8.65 -19.38
CA ARG A 198 21.04 -8.08 -19.94
C ARG A 198 20.77 -7.13 -21.11
N ARG A 199 19.92 -7.54 -22.07
CA ARG A 199 19.52 -6.70 -23.22
C ARG A 199 18.78 -5.45 -22.78
N VAL A 200 17.85 -5.56 -21.84
CA VAL A 200 17.12 -4.40 -21.33
C VAL A 200 18.04 -3.47 -20.56
N ASN A 201 18.94 -4.00 -19.74
CA ASN A 201 19.94 -3.20 -19.05
C ASN A 201 20.77 -2.39 -20.06
N TYR A 202 21.27 -3.05 -21.10
CA TYR A 202 22.05 -2.39 -22.15
C TYR A 202 21.24 -1.34 -22.91
N TYR A 203 19.99 -1.66 -23.30
CA TYR A 203 19.09 -0.72 -23.96
C TYR A 203 18.81 0.51 -23.11
N LEU A 204 18.55 0.37 -21.80
CA LEU A 204 18.34 1.52 -20.91
C LEU A 204 19.57 2.44 -20.83
N HIS A 205 20.76 1.94 -21.16
CA HIS A 205 22.01 2.71 -21.23
C HIS A 205 22.36 3.20 -22.64
N SER A 206 21.52 2.96 -23.65
CA SER A 206 21.77 3.39 -25.02
C SER A 206 21.19 4.78 -25.33
N LEU A 207 21.68 5.36 -26.44
CA LEU A 207 21.08 6.53 -27.06
C LEU A 207 19.71 6.20 -27.67
N ASP A 208 19.52 4.98 -28.20
CA ASP A 208 18.24 4.52 -28.74
C ASP A 208 17.11 4.67 -27.70
N PHE A 209 17.38 4.33 -26.44
CA PHE A 209 16.41 4.52 -25.35
C PHE A 209 16.05 6.00 -25.12
N GLU A 210 16.98 6.93 -25.28
CA GLU A 210 16.69 8.37 -25.10
C GLU A 210 15.84 8.92 -26.24
N GLU A 211 16.17 8.50 -27.47
CA GLU A 211 15.59 8.96 -28.70
C GLU A 211 14.24 8.30 -29.01
N ALA A 212 14.01 7.09 -28.51
CA ALA A 212 12.78 6.33 -28.72
C ALA A 212 11.54 7.15 -28.35
N SER A 213 10.56 7.24 -29.23
CA SER A 213 9.24 7.76 -28.87
C SER A 213 8.60 6.88 -27.79
N LYS A 214 7.55 7.38 -27.12
CA LYS A 214 6.80 6.59 -26.15
C LYS A 214 6.37 5.22 -26.70
N SER A 215 5.87 5.17 -27.94
CA SER A 215 5.41 3.90 -28.52
C SER A 215 6.56 2.94 -28.82
N GLU A 216 7.69 3.47 -29.31
CA GLU A 216 8.90 2.67 -29.57
C GLU A 216 9.47 2.14 -28.26
N LEU A 217 9.60 2.98 -27.23
CA LEU A 217 10.06 2.57 -25.91
C LEU A 217 9.26 1.39 -25.35
N HIS A 218 7.92 1.46 -25.43
CA HIS A 218 7.07 0.36 -25.00
C HIS A 218 7.29 -0.90 -25.86
N GLY A 219 7.41 -0.74 -27.18
CA GLY A 219 7.65 -1.85 -28.11
C GLY A 219 9.00 -2.53 -27.92
N ASP A 220 10.06 -1.76 -27.74
CA ASP A 220 11.44 -2.23 -27.56
C ASP A 220 11.57 -2.97 -26.22
N LEU A 221 11.05 -2.41 -25.14
CA LEU A 221 11.05 -3.07 -23.84
C LEU A 221 10.27 -4.39 -23.86
N GLU A 222 9.09 -4.43 -24.49
CA GLU A 222 8.33 -5.67 -24.68
C GLU A 222 9.10 -6.68 -25.57
N HIS A 223 9.74 -6.20 -26.64
CA HIS A 223 10.54 -7.01 -27.55
C HIS A 223 11.75 -7.65 -26.85
N TYR A 224 12.43 -6.90 -25.98
CA TYR A 224 13.52 -7.42 -25.16
C TYR A 224 13.04 -8.26 -23.96
N GLY A 225 11.74 -8.53 -23.86
CA GLY A 225 11.17 -9.43 -22.86
C GLY A 225 10.86 -8.76 -21.51
N LEU A 226 11.00 -7.43 -21.40
CA LEU A 226 10.49 -6.70 -20.25
C LEU A 226 8.97 -6.65 -20.32
N ASP A 227 8.33 -7.67 -19.77
CA ASP A 227 6.90 -7.68 -19.60
C ASP A 227 6.52 -6.96 -18.29
N TYR A 228 6.53 -5.62 -18.35
CA TYR A 228 6.07 -4.76 -17.25
C TYR A 228 4.58 -4.92 -16.96
N LYS A 229 3.78 -5.31 -17.97
CA LYS A 229 2.37 -5.68 -17.78
C LYS A 229 2.29 -6.94 -16.93
N ARG A 230 3.20 -7.90 -17.13
CA ARG A 230 3.45 -9.02 -16.22
C ARG A 230 3.93 -8.55 -14.85
N PHE A 231 4.57 -7.42 -14.60
CA PHE A 231 4.80 -7.02 -13.19
C PHE A 231 3.49 -6.65 -12.48
N SER A 232 2.59 -5.96 -13.18
CA SER A 232 1.23 -5.71 -12.67
C SER A 232 0.29 -6.94 -12.68
N ARG A 233 0.66 -8.03 -13.37
CA ARG A 233 -0.18 -9.22 -13.63
C ARG A 233 0.44 -10.58 -13.24
N ARG A 234 1.73 -10.66 -12.93
CA ARG A 234 2.44 -11.88 -12.54
C ARG A 234 2.07 -12.09 -11.11
N PHE A 235 1.15 -13.01 -10.94
CA PHE A 235 1.16 -13.92 -9.81
C PHE A 235 2.54 -13.98 -9.14
N THR A 236 2.66 -13.32 -7.99
CA THR A 236 3.79 -13.56 -7.09
C THR A 236 3.53 -14.93 -6.49
N PRO A 237 4.42 -15.92 -6.67
CA PRO A 237 4.27 -17.23 -6.06
C PRO A 237 3.91 -17.09 -4.59
N VAL A 238 2.93 -17.87 -4.11
CA VAL A 238 2.42 -17.73 -2.74
C VAL A 238 3.55 -17.88 -1.73
N CYS A 239 4.54 -18.74 -2.01
CA CYS A 239 5.71 -18.94 -1.16
C CYS A 239 6.61 -17.71 -1.00
N GLN A 240 6.56 -16.76 -1.94
CA GLN A 240 7.39 -15.55 -1.93
C GLN A 240 6.70 -14.37 -1.24
N ARG A 241 5.43 -14.52 -0.83
CA ARG A 241 4.67 -13.50 -0.11
C ARG A 241 5.09 -13.45 1.37
N SER A 242 4.63 -12.42 2.08
CA SER A 242 4.80 -12.39 3.53
C SER A 242 4.22 -13.66 4.15
N LEU A 243 4.85 -14.15 5.24
CA LEU A 243 4.47 -15.41 5.87
C LEU A 243 2.98 -15.42 6.27
N ALA A 244 2.46 -14.30 6.77
CA ALA A 244 1.05 -14.20 7.15
C ALA A 244 0.11 -14.38 5.94
N ILE A 245 0.43 -13.76 4.81
CA ILE A 245 -0.34 -13.86 3.57
C ILE A 245 -0.19 -15.25 2.93
N ARG A 246 1.02 -15.80 2.93
CA ARG A 246 1.29 -17.18 2.49
C ARG A 246 0.38 -18.15 3.26
N ASN A 247 0.41 -18.10 4.60
CA ASN A 247 -0.36 -19.00 5.44
C ASN A 247 -1.87 -18.89 5.17
N GLN A 248 -2.37 -17.67 4.94
CA GLN A 248 -3.79 -17.48 4.60
C GLN A 248 -4.15 -18.04 3.23
N PHE A 249 -3.31 -17.89 2.22
CA PHE A 249 -3.59 -18.54 0.94
C PHE A 249 -3.49 -20.06 1.05
N GLU A 250 -2.51 -20.60 1.78
CA GLU A 250 -2.43 -22.04 2.05
C GLU A 250 -3.71 -22.54 2.74
N GLU A 251 -4.28 -21.78 3.66
CA GLU A 251 -5.57 -22.08 4.31
C GLU A 251 -6.75 -21.99 3.34
N ILE A 252 -6.84 -20.91 2.56
CA ILE A 252 -7.94 -20.67 1.60
C ILE A 252 -7.99 -21.79 0.55
N PHE A 253 -6.83 -22.17 0.00
CA PHE A 253 -6.74 -23.19 -1.04
C PHE A 253 -6.62 -24.62 -0.49
N ARG A 254 -6.33 -24.76 0.81
CA ARG A 254 -6.04 -26.05 1.48
C ARG A 254 -4.91 -26.81 0.79
N ASP A 255 -3.91 -26.07 0.35
CA ASP A 255 -2.74 -26.61 -0.35
C ASP A 255 -1.49 -25.86 0.11
N SER A 256 -0.32 -26.49 -0.05
CA SER A 256 0.96 -25.84 0.25
C SER A 256 1.26 -24.77 -0.80
N CYS A 257 1.97 -23.72 -0.42
CA CYS A 257 2.21 -22.59 -1.33
C CYS A 257 2.95 -22.99 -2.62
N GLU A 258 3.69 -24.09 -2.61
CA GLU A 258 4.43 -24.62 -3.75
C GLU A 258 3.50 -25.16 -4.84
N TYR A 259 2.24 -25.48 -4.48
CA TYR A 259 1.22 -26.01 -5.38
C TYR A 259 0.13 -24.99 -5.73
N ILE A 260 0.07 -23.85 -5.02
CA ILE A 260 -0.83 -22.75 -5.36
C ILE A 260 -0.17 -21.96 -6.49
N ASP A 261 -0.66 -22.16 -7.71
CA ASP A 261 -0.16 -21.47 -8.90
C ASP A 261 -1.06 -20.29 -9.34
N ALA A 262 -0.67 -19.65 -10.44
CA ALA A 262 -1.42 -18.53 -11.00
C ALA A 262 -2.84 -18.90 -11.46
N ASN A 263 -3.11 -20.15 -11.83
CA ASN A 263 -4.43 -20.58 -12.27
C ASN A 263 -5.36 -20.75 -11.06
N LEU A 264 -4.85 -21.34 -9.98
CA LEU A 264 -5.62 -21.47 -8.74
C LEU A 264 -5.96 -20.10 -8.14
N MET A 265 -5.02 -19.14 -8.19
CA MET A 265 -5.30 -17.75 -7.80
C MET A 265 -6.37 -17.08 -8.67
N LYS A 266 -6.39 -17.34 -9.98
CA LYS A 266 -7.43 -16.81 -10.87
C LYS A 266 -8.83 -17.26 -10.44
N ASP A 267 -8.97 -18.44 -9.85
CA ASP A 267 -10.28 -18.93 -9.40
C ASP A 267 -10.83 -18.14 -8.19
N LEU A 268 -9.95 -17.55 -7.36
CA LEU A 268 -10.34 -16.52 -6.37
C LEU A 268 -10.68 -15.19 -7.03
N ASP A 269 -10.05 -14.90 -8.15
CA ASP A 269 -10.17 -13.65 -8.89
C ASP A 269 -11.56 -13.50 -9.56
N TYR A 270 -12.12 -14.58 -10.10
CA TYR A 270 -13.39 -14.53 -10.84
C TYR A 270 -14.66 -14.52 -10.00
N ARG A 271 -14.57 -14.80 -8.71
CA ARG A 271 -15.73 -14.74 -7.83
C ARG A 271 -15.78 -13.33 -7.26
N GLU A 272 -16.97 -12.76 -7.09
CA GLU A 272 -17.17 -11.55 -6.26
C GLU A 272 -16.90 -11.86 -4.77
N THR A 273 -15.82 -12.59 -4.50
CA THR A 273 -15.46 -13.10 -3.20
C THR A 273 -14.82 -11.98 -2.40
N GLU A 274 -15.35 -11.85 -1.20
CA GLU A 274 -14.68 -11.19 -0.11
C GLU A 274 -13.41 -11.98 0.23
N ILE A 275 -12.27 -11.30 0.17
CA ILE A 275 -10.99 -11.84 0.63
C ILE A 275 -10.75 -11.30 2.03
N LEU A 276 -10.80 -12.21 3.00
CA LEU A 276 -10.53 -11.91 4.40
C LEU A 276 -9.07 -12.18 4.71
N LEU A 277 -8.36 -11.14 5.17
CA LEU A 277 -6.98 -11.22 5.62
C LEU A 277 -6.89 -10.79 7.09
N GLN A 278 -6.23 -11.57 7.94
CA GLN A 278 -6.21 -11.32 9.39
C GLN A 278 -4.78 -11.29 9.96
N ASP A 279 -4.59 -10.67 11.12
CA ASP A 279 -3.36 -10.75 11.91
C ASP A 279 -2.08 -10.42 11.12
N LEU A 280 -2.17 -9.49 10.17
CA LEU A 280 -1.04 -9.12 9.32
C LEU A 280 -0.10 -8.18 10.11
N PRO A 281 1.15 -8.59 10.41
CA PRO A 281 2.10 -7.73 11.09
C PRO A 281 2.64 -6.62 10.16
N ARG A 282 2.48 -6.81 8.84
CA ARG A 282 2.79 -5.90 7.75
C ARG A 282 2.18 -6.45 6.47
N LEU A 283 2.01 -5.57 5.47
CA LEU A 283 1.64 -5.93 4.12
C LEU A 283 2.78 -5.50 3.17
N GLN A 284 3.18 -6.35 2.25
CA GLN A 284 4.16 -6.01 1.21
C GLN A 284 3.47 -5.58 -0.08
N VAL A 285 4.16 -4.77 -0.90
CA VAL A 285 3.66 -4.33 -2.22
C VAL A 285 3.23 -5.48 -3.12
N ASN A 286 3.85 -6.65 -2.97
CA ASN A 286 3.58 -7.82 -3.82
C ASN A 286 2.64 -8.86 -3.18
N ASP A 287 2.23 -8.67 -1.92
CA ASP A 287 1.45 -9.67 -1.20
C ASP A 287 0.07 -9.90 -1.82
N LEU A 288 -0.50 -8.87 -2.46
CA LEU A 288 -1.83 -8.92 -3.08
C LEU A 288 -1.76 -9.04 -4.60
N VAL A 289 -0.59 -9.31 -5.18
CA VAL A 289 -0.45 -9.47 -6.62
C VAL A 289 -1.12 -10.77 -7.08
N GLY A 290 -1.86 -10.70 -8.18
CA GLY A 290 -2.67 -11.82 -8.68
C GLY A 290 -4.08 -11.90 -8.09
N LEU A 291 -4.48 -10.95 -7.23
CA LEU A 291 -5.87 -10.74 -6.80
C LEU A 291 -6.54 -9.60 -7.57
N GLY A 292 -6.25 -9.47 -8.86
CA GLY A 292 -6.56 -8.26 -9.60
C GLY A 292 -8.05 -7.99 -9.85
N HIS A 293 -8.82 -9.05 -9.94
CA HIS A 293 -10.28 -9.08 -10.01
C HIS A 293 -10.96 -9.13 -8.63
N ALA A 294 -10.22 -9.19 -7.52
CA ALA A 294 -10.81 -9.10 -6.19
C ALA A 294 -11.65 -7.83 -6.03
N PHE A 295 -12.94 -8.01 -5.76
CA PHE A 295 -13.90 -6.92 -5.67
C PHE A 295 -13.96 -6.31 -4.27
N TYR A 296 -13.82 -7.16 -3.25
CA TYR A 296 -13.89 -6.80 -1.84
C TYR A 296 -12.75 -7.44 -1.05
N VAL A 297 -11.95 -6.60 -0.39
CA VAL A 297 -10.89 -7.05 0.53
C VAL A 297 -11.22 -6.55 1.94
N VAL A 298 -11.13 -7.45 2.91
CA VAL A 298 -11.28 -7.17 4.33
C VAL A 298 -9.98 -7.51 5.04
N ILE A 299 -9.47 -6.56 5.82
CA ILE A 299 -8.24 -6.75 6.59
C ILE A 299 -8.53 -6.51 8.07
N GLU A 300 -8.26 -7.50 8.91
CA GLU A 300 -8.59 -7.44 10.33
C GLU A 300 -7.37 -7.64 11.22
N ASN A 301 -7.42 -7.10 12.44
CA ASN A 301 -6.44 -7.36 13.51
C ASN A 301 -4.98 -7.10 13.09
N SER A 302 -4.77 -6.15 12.18
CA SER A 302 -3.50 -5.98 11.49
C SER A 302 -2.77 -4.69 11.90
N LYS A 303 -1.45 -4.67 11.73
CA LYS A 303 -0.61 -3.49 11.98
C LYS A 303 0.08 -3.09 10.68
N LEU A 304 -0.45 -2.09 9.98
CA LEU A 304 -0.09 -1.85 8.59
C LEU A 304 0.42 -0.42 8.37
N ASP A 305 1.50 -0.32 7.60
CA ASP A 305 2.00 0.92 7.03
C ASP A 305 1.76 0.89 5.52
N LEU A 306 0.77 1.65 5.07
CA LEU A 306 0.20 1.54 3.73
C LEU A 306 0.59 2.72 2.86
N ASN A 307 1.22 2.43 1.74
CA ASN A 307 1.33 3.35 0.60
C ASN A 307 0.48 2.88 -0.60
N ARG A 308 0.45 3.69 -1.65
CA ARG A 308 -0.30 3.46 -2.90
C ARG A 308 -0.01 2.15 -3.64
N PHE A 309 1.15 1.54 -3.38
CA PHE A 309 1.62 0.38 -4.14
C PHE A 309 1.04 -0.93 -3.62
N HIS A 310 0.64 -1.01 -2.35
CA HIS A 310 0.05 -2.23 -1.75
C HIS A 310 -1.22 -2.71 -2.45
N PHE A 311 -1.98 -1.80 -3.04
CA PHE A 311 -3.23 -2.10 -3.73
C PHE A 311 -3.08 -1.97 -5.25
N GLU A 312 -1.84 -1.92 -5.76
CA GLU A 312 -1.62 -1.59 -7.17
C GLU A 312 -2.13 -2.64 -8.14
N SER A 313 -1.99 -3.90 -7.75
CA SER A 313 -2.47 -5.05 -8.49
C SER A 313 -4.00 -5.22 -8.46
N LEU A 314 -4.71 -4.61 -7.51
CA LEU A 314 -6.14 -4.83 -7.28
C LEU A 314 -7.00 -3.92 -8.17
N PHE A 315 -6.98 -4.15 -9.48
CA PHE A 315 -7.61 -3.25 -10.45
C PHE A 315 -9.15 -3.26 -10.45
N SER A 316 -9.78 -4.30 -9.92
CA SER A 316 -11.25 -4.39 -9.76
C SER A 316 -11.75 -4.05 -8.35
N LEU A 317 -10.84 -3.67 -7.44
CA LEU A 317 -11.19 -3.39 -6.05
C LEU A 317 -12.17 -2.23 -5.96
N SER A 318 -13.36 -2.53 -5.46
CA SER A 318 -14.43 -1.56 -5.24
C SER A 318 -14.69 -1.33 -3.77
N ARG A 319 -14.45 -2.35 -2.93
CA ARG A 319 -14.70 -2.29 -1.50
C ARG A 319 -13.44 -2.67 -0.75
N LEU A 320 -13.08 -1.87 0.25
CA LEU A 320 -11.94 -2.14 1.11
C LEU A 320 -12.35 -1.85 2.55
N SER A 321 -12.17 -2.82 3.44
CA SER A 321 -12.47 -2.67 4.85
C SER A 321 -11.25 -3.00 5.69
N PHE A 322 -10.99 -2.18 6.70
CA PHE A 322 -10.05 -2.45 7.77
C PHE A 322 -10.84 -2.52 9.08
N TYR A 323 -10.68 -3.60 9.83
CA TYR A 323 -11.29 -3.76 11.15
C TYR A 323 -10.22 -4.00 12.21
N ASN A 324 -10.39 -3.38 13.37
CA ASN A 324 -9.52 -3.62 14.53
C ASN A 324 -8.02 -3.54 14.21
N SER A 325 -7.64 -2.65 13.30
CA SER A 325 -6.29 -2.60 12.71
C SER A 325 -5.62 -1.27 13.02
N THR A 326 -4.34 -1.28 13.40
CA THR A 326 -3.56 -0.04 13.50
C THR A 326 -3.02 0.32 12.13
N LEU A 327 -3.41 1.48 11.60
CA LEU A 327 -3.03 1.91 10.26
C LEU A 327 -2.19 3.18 10.30
N THR A 328 -1.10 3.19 9.54
CA THR A 328 -0.48 4.41 9.04
C THR A 328 -0.58 4.40 7.53
N PHE A 329 -0.87 5.54 6.90
CA PHE A 329 -0.93 5.61 5.44
C PHE A 329 -0.45 6.93 4.87
N GLU A 330 0.14 6.85 3.67
CA GLU A 330 0.47 8.01 2.85
C GLU A 330 -0.81 8.68 2.31
N LYS A 331 -0.72 9.98 2.03
CA LYS A 331 -1.88 10.77 1.57
C LYS A 331 -2.53 10.25 0.28
N ASP A 332 -1.76 9.58 -0.58
CA ASP A 332 -2.20 9.07 -1.87
C ASP A 332 -2.40 7.55 -1.90
N THR A 333 -2.42 6.88 -0.73
CA THR A 333 -2.56 5.42 -0.61
C THR A 333 -3.74 4.85 -1.39
N PHE A 334 -4.86 5.56 -1.43
CA PHE A 334 -6.07 5.13 -2.15
C PHE A 334 -6.28 5.85 -3.49
N THR A 335 -5.35 6.71 -3.90
CA THR A 335 -5.47 7.50 -5.12
C THR A 335 -5.31 6.64 -6.37
N GLY A 336 -6.13 6.92 -7.39
CA GLY A 336 -6.12 6.20 -8.67
C GLY A 336 -6.86 4.86 -8.66
N ARG A 337 -7.50 4.50 -7.53
CA ARG A 337 -8.36 3.32 -7.41
C ARG A 337 -9.82 3.71 -7.60
N LYS A 338 -10.61 2.83 -8.22
CA LYS A 338 -12.07 2.97 -8.33
C LYS A 338 -12.79 2.43 -7.09
N LEU A 339 -12.26 2.76 -5.91
CA LEU A 339 -12.87 2.38 -4.65
C LEU A 339 -14.20 3.12 -4.49
N TRP A 340 -15.27 2.36 -4.28
CA TRP A 340 -16.62 2.84 -4.01
C TRP A 340 -16.88 2.94 -2.51
N VAL A 341 -16.43 1.94 -1.75
CA VAL A 341 -16.60 1.81 -0.29
C VAL A 341 -15.24 1.67 0.36
N LEU A 342 -14.99 2.52 1.35
CA LEU A 342 -13.87 2.39 2.27
C LEU A 342 -14.42 2.36 3.70
N LYS A 343 -14.05 1.31 4.44
CA LYS A 343 -14.35 1.19 5.86
C LYS A 343 -13.05 1.11 6.63
N ILE A 344 -12.88 1.92 7.66
CA ILE A 344 -11.78 1.85 8.60
C ILE A 344 -12.39 1.91 9.99
N ILE A 345 -12.64 0.76 10.58
CA ILE A 345 -13.50 0.61 11.76
C ILE A 345 -12.67 0.04 12.91
N GLN A 346 -12.83 0.60 14.11
CA GLN A 346 -12.10 0.13 15.29
C GLN A 346 -10.58 0.20 15.13
N SER A 347 -10.08 1.20 14.41
CA SER A 347 -8.68 1.28 13.98
C SER A 347 -7.85 2.33 14.75
N SER A 348 -8.41 2.89 15.82
CA SER A 348 -7.78 3.92 16.65
C SER A 348 -7.34 5.17 15.87
N LEU A 349 -7.95 5.44 14.70
CA LEU A 349 -7.63 6.63 13.92
C LEU A 349 -7.98 7.90 14.67
N GLN A 350 -7.15 8.92 14.51
CA GLN A 350 -7.39 10.28 15.00
C GLN A 350 -7.65 11.22 13.82
N SER A 351 -8.27 12.39 14.08
CA SER A 351 -8.55 13.39 13.05
C SER A 351 -7.32 13.81 12.25
N LYS A 352 -6.15 13.90 12.91
CA LYS A 352 -4.87 14.24 12.27
C LYS A 352 -4.38 13.21 11.26
N ASP A 353 -4.73 11.94 11.44
CA ASP A 353 -4.31 10.84 10.55
C ASP A 353 -5.06 10.91 9.22
N LEU A 354 -6.19 11.61 9.21
CA LEU A 354 -7.03 11.88 8.04
C LEU A 354 -6.72 13.24 7.39
N ALA A 355 -5.71 13.97 7.86
CA ALA A 355 -5.35 15.26 7.27
C ALA A 355 -4.76 15.08 5.86
N ASN A 356 -5.26 15.85 4.88
CA ASN A 356 -4.91 15.70 3.46
C ASN A 356 -5.26 14.32 2.87
N PHE A 357 -6.23 13.62 3.47
CA PHE A 357 -6.70 12.35 2.96
C PHE A 357 -7.36 12.53 1.59
N VAL A 358 -7.03 11.67 0.63
CA VAL A 358 -7.58 11.73 -0.72
C VAL A 358 -8.39 10.47 -0.99
N TYR A 359 -9.69 10.63 -1.19
CA TYR A 359 -10.60 9.52 -1.45
C TYR A 359 -11.74 9.94 -2.39
N PHE A 360 -11.89 9.23 -3.50
CA PHE A 360 -12.84 9.57 -4.56
C PHE A 360 -14.09 8.68 -4.60
N GLY A 361 -14.26 7.79 -3.62
CA GLY A 361 -15.45 6.95 -3.50
C GLY A 361 -16.64 7.65 -2.88
N GLU A 362 -17.74 6.91 -2.73
CA GLU A 362 -19.03 7.46 -2.29
C GLU A 362 -19.37 7.12 -0.85
N TYR A 363 -18.82 6.03 -0.31
CA TYR A 363 -19.13 5.56 1.03
C TYR A 363 -17.87 5.47 1.88
N LEU A 364 -17.83 6.24 2.97
CA LEU A 364 -16.75 6.24 3.94
C LEU A 364 -17.31 5.95 5.35
N ASP A 365 -16.81 4.88 5.96
CA ASP A 365 -17.14 4.50 7.34
C ASP A 365 -15.89 4.54 8.20
N LEU A 366 -15.91 5.44 9.18
CA LEU A 366 -14.86 5.69 10.16
C LEU A 366 -15.35 5.40 11.58
N SER A 367 -16.36 4.54 11.73
CA SER A 367 -16.95 4.24 13.03
C SER A 367 -15.96 3.59 14.00
N ARG A 368 -16.18 3.80 15.31
CA ARG A 368 -15.40 3.16 16.39
C ARG A 368 -13.91 3.55 16.39
N ASN A 369 -13.55 4.75 15.96
CA ASN A 369 -12.17 5.25 16.07
C ASN A 369 -12.05 6.26 17.22
N ASN A 370 -10.95 7.03 17.25
CA ASN A 370 -10.66 8.06 18.25
C ASN A 370 -10.69 9.45 17.58
N ILE A 371 -11.64 9.67 16.68
CA ILE A 371 -11.82 10.93 15.96
C ILE A 371 -12.52 11.90 16.90
N SER A 372 -11.92 13.06 17.16
CA SER A 372 -12.45 14.08 18.09
C SER A 372 -13.09 15.28 17.40
N ASP A 373 -12.77 15.49 16.13
CA ASP A 373 -13.33 16.54 15.30
C ASP A 373 -13.37 16.15 13.81
N LEU A 374 -14.19 16.86 13.02
CA LEU A 374 -14.29 16.69 11.57
C LEU A 374 -13.50 17.73 10.76
N SER A 375 -12.50 18.40 11.37
CA SER A 375 -11.69 19.41 10.67
C SER A 375 -10.91 18.83 9.49
N PHE A 376 -10.61 17.52 9.53
CA PHE A 376 -9.96 16.81 8.42
C PHE A 376 -10.73 16.97 7.11
N VAL A 377 -12.07 17.07 7.16
CA VAL A 377 -12.92 17.26 5.97
C VAL A 377 -12.52 18.50 5.18
N ALA A 378 -12.12 19.59 5.85
CA ALA A 378 -11.69 20.82 5.19
C ALA A 378 -10.29 20.71 4.55
N SER A 379 -9.45 19.79 5.05
CA SER A 379 -8.11 19.54 4.54
C SER A 379 -8.02 18.40 3.52
N SER A 380 -9.08 17.61 3.40
CA SER A 380 -9.13 16.37 2.64
C SER A 380 -9.86 16.57 1.32
N ASN A 381 -9.51 15.75 0.33
CA ASN A 381 -10.14 15.80 -0.99
C ASN A 381 -11.07 14.60 -1.15
N MET A 382 -12.36 14.83 -0.89
CA MET A 382 -13.40 13.81 -0.89
C MET A 382 -14.66 14.24 -1.68
N PRO A 383 -14.52 14.57 -2.97
CA PRO A 383 -15.54 15.31 -3.73
C PRO A 383 -16.81 14.49 -4.05
N ASN A 384 -16.76 13.18 -3.84
CA ASN A 384 -17.81 12.24 -4.22
C ASN A 384 -18.55 11.60 -3.04
N ILE A 385 -18.18 11.92 -1.80
CA ILE A 385 -18.81 11.29 -0.63
C ILE A 385 -20.30 11.58 -0.62
N GLY A 386 -21.09 10.52 -0.74
CA GLY A 386 -22.54 10.49 -0.57
C GLY A 386 -22.95 9.98 0.80
N SER A 387 -22.14 9.14 1.44
CA SER A 387 -22.40 8.60 2.77
C SER A 387 -21.15 8.68 3.64
N LEU A 388 -21.28 9.33 4.80
CA LEU A 388 -20.24 9.43 5.81
C LEU A 388 -20.75 8.89 7.15
N THR A 389 -20.06 7.89 7.69
CA THR A 389 -20.31 7.35 9.03
C THR A 389 -19.10 7.65 9.92
N VAL A 390 -19.33 8.35 11.04
CA VAL A 390 -18.32 8.66 12.06
C VAL A 390 -18.85 8.32 13.45
N SER A 391 -19.70 7.29 13.53
CA SER A 391 -20.36 6.89 14.77
C SER A 391 -19.42 6.24 15.78
N SER A 392 -19.77 6.27 17.06
CA SER A 392 -18.96 5.67 18.14
C SER A 392 -17.52 6.20 18.18
N ASN A 393 -17.34 7.52 18.05
CA ASN A 393 -16.05 8.20 18.17
C ASN A 393 -16.06 9.11 19.43
N ASP A 394 -15.07 9.98 19.54
CA ASP A 394 -14.94 10.96 20.63
C ASP A 394 -15.29 12.39 20.15
N LEU A 395 -16.23 12.53 19.22
CA LEU A 395 -16.59 13.85 18.68
C LEU A 395 -17.18 14.74 19.76
N GLU A 396 -16.63 15.95 19.92
CA GLU A 396 -17.13 16.96 20.86
C GLU A 396 -17.97 18.03 20.15
N GLU A 397 -17.54 18.47 18.96
CA GLU A 397 -18.24 19.52 18.22
C GLU A 397 -18.19 19.26 16.71
N VAL A 398 -19.24 19.69 16.01
CA VAL A 398 -19.29 19.68 14.54
C VAL A 398 -19.82 21.02 14.02
N GLY A 399 -19.14 21.59 13.03
CA GLY A 399 -19.55 22.80 12.32
C GLY A 399 -20.14 22.49 10.93
N ASP A 400 -20.12 23.47 10.02
CA ASP A 400 -20.53 23.25 8.63
C ASP A 400 -19.51 22.39 7.86
N ILE A 401 -19.90 21.15 7.55
CA ILE A 401 -19.12 20.22 6.71
C ILE A 401 -19.70 20.10 5.28
N PHE A 402 -20.88 20.64 5.04
CA PHE A 402 -21.66 20.37 3.83
C PHE A 402 -21.15 21.19 2.63
N THR A 403 -20.46 22.30 2.88
CA THR A 403 -19.71 23.02 1.83
C THR A 403 -18.58 22.18 1.24
N MET A 404 -17.95 21.36 2.07
CA MET A 404 -16.81 20.53 1.70
C MET A 404 -17.23 19.16 1.18
N LEU A 405 -18.43 18.70 1.55
CA LEU A 405 -19.04 17.44 1.10
C LEU A 405 -20.32 17.73 0.28
N PRO A 406 -20.20 18.31 -0.92
CA PRO A 406 -21.36 18.83 -1.67
C PRO A 406 -22.33 17.75 -2.17
N LYS A 407 -21.92 16.48 -2.14
CA LYS A 407 -22.76 15.33 -2.54
C LYS A 407 -23.30 14.52 -1.36
N LEU A 408 -23.08 14.97 -0.13
CA LEU A 408 -23.47 14.20 1.05
C LEU A 408 -24.99 14.01 1.09
N GLU A 409 -25.43 12.75 1.15
CA GLU A 409 -26.83 12.32 1.23
C GLU A 409 -27.17 11.64 2.56
N ALA A 410 -26.18 10.99 3.19
CA ALA A 410 -26.32 10.30 4.46
C ALA A 410 -25.16 10.64 5.40
N LEU A 411 -25.51 11.06 6.61
CA LEU A 411 -24.57 11.37 7.67
C LEU A 411 -24.96 10.63 8.95
N ASP A 412 -24.01 9.88 9.50
CA ASP A 412 -24.17 9.17 10.77
C ASP A 412 -23.12 9.63 11.77
N LEU A 413 -23.60 10.33 12.81
CA LEU A 413 -22.83 10.86 13.94
C LEU A 413 -23.21 10.17 15.26
N SER A 414 -23.95 9.06 15.20
CA SER A 414 -24.48 8.39 16.37
C SER A 414 -23.40 7.94 17.36
N MET A 415 -23.78 7.73 18.62
CA MET A 415 -22.90 7.22 19.67
C MET A 415 -21.66 8.09 19.89
N ASN A 416 -21.78 9.40 19.70
CA ASN A 416 -20.80 10.39 20.13
C ASN A 416 -21.39 11.16 21.32
N PRO A 417 -21.23 10.66 22.55
CA PRO A 417 -21.98 11.14 23.72
C PRO A 417 -21.55 12.52 24.21
N ARG A 418 -20.53 13.14 23.60
CA ARG A 418 -20.10 14.51 23.89
C ARG A 418 -20.40 15.47 22.76
N LEU A 419 -20.98 14.98 21.67
CA LEU A 419 -21.15 15.75 20.45
C LEU A 419 -22.23 16.79 20.65
N THR A 420 -21.83 18.06 20.67
CA THR A 420 -22.73 19.21 20.58
C THR A 420 -22.57 19.87 19.20
N PRO A 421 -23.50 19.67 18.25
CA PRO A 421 -23.41 20.33 16.96
C PRO A 421 -23.58 21.85 17.07
N ARG A 422 -22.63 22.60 16.49
CA ARG A 422 -22.63 24.07 16.54
C ARG A 422 -23.73 24.67 15.65
N PRO A 423 -24.14 25.94 15.87
CA PRO A 423 -25.15 26.61 15.04
C PRO A 423 -24.87 26.58 13.53
N GLU A 424 -23.59 26.59 13.13
CA GLU A 424 -23.18 26.53 11.73
C GLU A 424 -23.49 25.18 11.08
N PHE A 425 -23.46 24.07 11.83
CA PHE A 425 -23.86 22.75 11.33
C PHE A 425 -25.33 22.77 10.86
N TRP A 426 -26.23 23.28 11.70
CA TRP A 426 -27.67 23.34 11.40
C TRP A 426 -27.98 24.30 10.26
N THR A 427 -27.28 25.44 10.25
CA THR A 427 -27.38 26.42 9.15
C THR A 427 -26.93 25.80 7.83
N GLY A 428 -25.76 25.13 7.82
CA GLY A 428 -25.24 24.43 6.64
C GLY A 428 -26.18 23.33 6.16
N LEU A 429 -26.73 22.52 7.08
CA LEU A 429 -27.69 21.45 6.77
C LEU A 429 -28.96 22.01 6.11
N SER A 430 -29.49 23.13 6.62
CA SER A 430 -30.70 23.79 6.09
C SER A 430 -30.53 24.39 4.69
N GLN A 431 -29.30 24.63 4.26
CA GLN A 431 -28.98 25.18 2.93
C GLN A 431 -28.77 24.09 1.87
N ARG A 432 -28.90 22.81 2.24
CA ARG A 432 -28.52 21.67 1.41
C ARG A 432 -29.68 20.71 1.25
N ASP A 433 -30.15 20.57 0.02
CA ASP A 433 -31.24 19.65 -0.34
C ASP A 433 -30.76 18.19 -0.49
N SER A 434 -29.45 17.93 -0.45
CA SER A 434 -28.89 16.60 -0.71
C SER A 434 -29.01 15.64 0.47
N VAL A 435 -28.94 16.15 1.71
CA VAL A 435 -28.87 15.31 2.92
C VAL A 435 -30.27 14.74 3.23
N SER A 436 -30.49 13.49 2.84
CA SER A 436 -31.75 12.80 3.04
C SER A 436 -31.82 11.98 4.33
N ARG A 437 -30.66 11.60 4.89
CA ARG A 437 -30.55 10.77 6.10
C ARG A 437 -29.59 11.38 7.10
N LEU A 438 -30.05 11.57 8.33
CA LEU A 438 -29.24 12.02 9.45
C LEU A 438 -29.45 11.09 10.66
N VAL A 439 -28.36 10.59 11.24
CA VAL A 439 -28.38 9.75 12.44
C VAL A 439 -27.63 10.44 13.55
N LEU A 440 -28.33 10.71 14.65
CA LEU A 440 -27.82 11.38 15.86
C LEU A 440 -28.09 10.56 17.12
N SER A 441 -28.50 9.30 16.99
CA SER A 441 -28.80 8.42 18.12
C SER A 441 -27.64 8.35 19.12
N GLY A 442 -27.91 8.38 20.43
CA GLY A 442 -26.89 8.30 21.47
C GLY A 442 -25.87 9.45 21.46
N THR A 443 -26.28 10.62 20.98
CA THR A 443 -25.53 11.88 21.11
C THR A 443 -26.13 12.72 22.22
N ASP A 444 -25.33 13.64 22.76
CA ASP A 444 -25.79 14.59 23.77
C ASP A 444 -26.29 15.86 23.08
N LEU A 445 -27.61 15.95 22.91
CA LEU A 445 -28.28 17.10 22.29
C LEU A 445 -28.86 18.08 23.33
N VAL A 446 -28.42 17.99 24.60
CA VAL A 446 -28.89 18.84 25.70
C VAL A 446 -28.82 20.32 25.31
N ASP A 447 -29.88 21.07 25.67
CA ASP A 447 -30.01 22.51 25.46
C ASP A 447 -29.98 23.00 23.99
N LEU A 448 -30.14 22.10 23.01
CA LEU A 448 -30.23 22.50 21.61
C LEU A 448 -31.60 23.12 21.28
N ASP A 449 -31.60 24.41 20.97
CA ASP A 449 -32.78 25.16 20.52
C ASP A 449 -32.68 25.53 19.02
N LEU A 450 -33.22 24.67 18.17
CA LEU A 450 -33.34 24.90 16.73
C LEU A 450 -34.45 25.89 16.37
N SER A 451 -35.22 26.38 17.34
CA SER A 451 -36.25 27.40 17.07
C SER A 451 -35.64 28.69 16.54
N GLN A 452 -34.39 28.98 16.91
CA GLN A 452 -33.61 30.15 16.50
C GLN A 452 -32.78 29.94 15.22
N VAL A 453 -32.63 28.69 14.78
CA VAL A 453 -31.98 28.40 13.50
C VAL A 453 -32.99 28.68 12.38
N ALA A 454 -32.61 29.57 11.47
CA ALA A 454 -33.42 29.88 10.29
C ALA A 454 -33.39 28.70 9.31
N ILE A 455 -34.31 27.74 9.51
CA ILE A 455 -34.49 26.62 8.60
C ILE A 455 -35.52 27.02 7.54
N GLU A 456 -35.02 27.54 6.43
CA GLU A 456 -35.88 28.02 5.34
C GLU A 456 -36.47 26.88 4.51
N LYS A 457 -35.77 25.72 4.45
CA LYS A 457 -36.18 24.54 3.69
C LYS A 457 -35.74 23.26 4.40
N PRO A 458 -36.67 22.43 4.89
CA PRO A 458 -36.32 21.10 5.38
C PRO A 458 -35.81 20.22 4.23
N SER A 459 -34.74 19.46 4.48
CA SER A 459 -34.13 18.55 3.51
C SER A 459 -34.01 17.10 4.01
N VAL A 460 -34.03 16.89 5.32
CA VAL A 460 -33.89 15.56 5.93
C VAL A 460 -35.18 14.77 5.73
N ARG A 461 -35.08 13.58 5.13
CA ARG A 461 -36.21 12.65 4.97
C ARG A 461 -36.27 11.62 6.07
N ARG A 462 -35.13 11.23 6.64
CA ARG A 462 -35.03 10.24 7.71
C ARG A 462 -34.10 10.76 8.80
N LEU A 463 -34.66 10.99 9.97
CA LEU A 463 -33.94 11.42 11.16
C LEU A 463 -34.00 10.32 12.23
N TYR A 464 -32.84 9.92 12.74
CA TYR A 464 -32.75 8.89 13.78
C TYR A 464 -32.24 9.51 15.08
N LEU A 465 -33.05 9.43 16.14
CA LEU A 465 -32.80 10.00 17.46
C LEU A 465 -33.07 8.95 18.54
N ARG A 466 -32.42 7.79 18.43
CA ARG A 466 -32.55 6.73 19.43
C ARG A 466 -31.63 6.99 20.61
N ASP A 467 -32.00 6.53 21.80
CA ASP A 467 -31.18 6.58 23.01
C ASP A 467 -30.77 8.02 23.38
N ILE A 468 -31.69 8.96 23.17
CA ILE A 468 -31.61 10.35 23.66
C ILE A 468 -32.72 10.53 24.71
N PRO A 469 -32.41 11.03 25.92
CA PRO A 469 -33.43 11.33 26.93
C PRO A 469 -34.47 12.32 26.39
N PHE A 470 -35.73 12.17 26.81
CA PHE A 470 -36.80 13.01 26.24
C PHE A 470 -36.63 14.50 26.52
N GLU A 471 -36.13 14.85 27.71
CA GLU A 471 -35.77 16.23 28.06
C GLU A 471 -34.72 16.86 27.13
N ASP A 472 -33.93 16.04 26.44
CA ASP A 472 -32.80 16.46 25.61
C ASP A 472 -33.16 16.50 24.12
N TYR A 473 -34.41 16.21 23.74
CA TYR A 473 -34.84 16.41 22.36
C TYR A 473 -34.76 17.89 21.97
N PRO A 474 -34.13 18.22 20.83
CA PRO A 474 -33.97 19.61 20.44
C PRO A 474 -35.31 20.28 20.17
N LYS A 475 -35.51 21.48 20.71
CA LYS A 475 -36.69 22.29 20.37
C LYS A 475 -36.62 22.70 18.91
N GLY A 476 -37.69 22.53 18.15
CA GLY A 476 -37.71 22.91 16.73
C GLY A 476 -37.10 21.86 15.79
N ILE A 477 -36.77 20.66 16.27
CA ILE A 477 -36.20 19.57 15.45
C ILE A 477 -37.09 19.19 14.26
N GLU A 478 -38.41 19.35 14.40
CA GLU A 478 -39.39 19.13 13.36
C GLU A 478 -39.13 19.96 12.10
N LYS A 479 -38.48 21.13 12.24
CA LYS A 479 -38.24 22.07 11.15
C LYS A 479 -37.21 21.55 10.17
N LEU A 480 -36.37 20.59 10.57
CA LEU A 480 -35.36 19.98 9.71
C LEU A 480 -35.94 18.93 8.76
N ILE A 481 -37.15 18.44 9.03
CA ILE A 481 -37.70 17.25 8.38
C ILE A 481 -38.65 17.64 7.26
N THR A 482 -38.46 17.02 6.09
CA THR A 482 -39.30 17.26 4.92
C THR A 482 -40.73 16.79 5.22
N ASN A 483 -41.74 17.46 4.68
CA ASN A 483 -43.13 17.01 4.78
C ASN A 483 -43.27 15.54 4.30
N GLY A 484 -43.82 14.67 5.15
CA GLY A 484 -43.87 13.21 4.92
C GLY A 484 -42.56 12.46 5.23
N GLY A 485 -41.59 13.11 5.86
CA GLY A 485 -40.37 12.50 6.40
C GLY A 485 -40.65 11.61 7.60
N LEU A 486 -39.64 10.82 7.96
CA LEU A 486 -39.67 9.82 9.02
C LEU A 486 -38.72 10.20 10.15
N VAL A 487 -39.21 10.14 11.38
CA VAL A 487 -38.37 10.25 12.58
C VAL A 487 -38.48 8.99 13.41
N PHE A 488 -37.32 8.45 13.77
CA PHE A 488 -37.21 7.25 14.58
C PHE A 488 -36.79 7.61 15.98
N PHE A 489 -37.64 7.28 16.95
CA PHE A 489 -37.42 7.55 18.36
C PHE A 489 -37.25 6.23 19.12
N SER A 490 -36.41 6.25 20.15
CA SER A 490 -36.38 5.21 21.19
C SER A 490 -36.89 5.88 22.46
N LEU A 491 -38.12 5.55 22.86
CA LEU A 491 -38.75 6.06 24.07
C LEU A 491 -39.15 4.89 24.95
N GLN A 492 -38.87 4.98 26.25
CA GLN A 492 -39.22 3.94 27.21
C GLN A 492 -40.50 4.26 28.00
N ASP A 493 -41.00 5.49 27.95
CA ASP A 493 -42.19 5.92 28.69
C ASP A 493 -43.32 6.43 27.78
N GLN A 494 -44.55 6.09 28.16
CA GLN A 494 -45.77 6.37 27.39
C GLN A 494 -46.09 7.87 27.33
N GLU A 495 -45.75 8.66 28.35
CA GLU A 495 -46.06 10.09 28.41
C GLU A 495 -45.22 10.87 27.37
N SER A 496 -43.95 10.55 27.26
CA SER A 496 -43.06 11.07 26.22
C SER A 496 -43.53 10.66 24.83
N GLN A 497 -44.01 9.42 24.66
CA GLN A 497 -44.51 8.93 23.37
C GLN A 497 -45.73 9.73 22.89
N GLU A 498 -46.72 9.94 23.77
CA GLU A 498 -47.90 10.74 23.46
C GLU A 498 -47.55 12.20 23.10
N LYS A 499 -46.55 12.80 23.76
CA LYS A 499 -46.07 14.15 23.44
C LYS A 499 -45.38 14.20 22.07
N ILE A 500 -44.54 13.21 21.74
CA ILE A 500 -43.89 13.14 20.42
C ILE A 500 -44.93 12.91 19.33
N GLU A 501 -45.86 11.97 19.50
CA GLU A 501 -46.92 11.68 18.53
C GLU A 501 -47.74 12.94 18.19
N GLN A 502 -48.09 13.76 19.20
CA GLN A 502 -48.76 15.04 18.97
C GLN A 502 -47.92 16.03 18.16
N GLY A 503 -46.60 16.10 18.43
CA GLY A 503 -45.67 16.88 17.62
C GLY A 503 -45.66 16.41 16.17
N CYS A 504 -45.49 15.10 15.94
CA CYS A 504 -45.46 14.50 14.61
C CYS A 504 -46.73 14.78 13.79
N LEU A 505 -47.90 14.67 14.43
CA LEU A 505 -49.18 15.03 13.81
C LEU A 505 -49.26 16.51 13.45
N THR A 506 -48.75 17.40 14.32
CA THR A 506 -48.74 18.85 14.09
C THR A 506 -47.92 19.22 12.85
N PHE A 507 -46.85 18.49 12.58
CA PHE A 507 -45.92 18.78 11.48
C PHE A 507 -46.10 17.87 10.25
N ASN A 508 -47.10 16.99 10.23
CA ASN A 508 -47.34 16.00 9.17
C ASN A 508 -46.11 15.12 8.89
N ILE A 509 -45.48 14.65 9.97
CA ILE A 509 -44.30 13.79 10.00
C ILE A 509 -44.74 12.40 10.48
N THR A 510 -44.18 11.35 9.89
CA THR A 510 -44.41 9.98 10.37
C THR A 510 -43.37 9.65 11.43
N CYS A 511 -43.83 9.21 12.60
CA CYS A 511 -42.96 8.83 13.71
C CYS A 511 -43.07 7.34 13.97
N GLU A 512 -41.93 6.68 14.05
CA GLU A 512 -41.81 5.27 14.38
C GLU A 512 -41.13 5.13 15.74
N PHE A 513 -41.76 4.36 16.62
CA PHE A 513 -41.26 4.03 17.96
C PHE A 513 -40.89 2.54 17.97
N GLU A 514 -39.77 2.20 18.62
CA GLU A 514 -39.33 0.81 18.82
C GLU A 514 -40.00 0.13 20.02
#